data_AF-A0A8D1L067-F1
#
_entry.id   AF-A0A8D1L067-F1
#
_cell.length_a   1.000
_cell.length_b   1.000
_cell.length_c   1.000
_cell.angle_alpha   90.00
_cell.angle_beta   90.00
_cell.angle_gamma   90.00
#
_symmetry.space_group_name_H-M   'P 1'
#
loop_
_entity.id
_entity.type
_entity.pdbx_description
1 polymer ?
#
loop_
_entity_poly.entity_id
_entity_poly.type
_entity_poly.pdbx_seq_one_letter_code
_entity_poly.pdbx_strand_id
1 'polypeptide(L)'
;MKLWVQSLALLSGLRIQHCCELWCRLQTWLGSHVTVTTPSLGISIFIYLIFYHAIFVFFTWTYWKSIFTLPQQPNHKFHLSYTDKERYENEERPEVQKQMLVDMAKKLPVYTRTGSGAVRFCDRCHLIKPDRCHHCSVCAMCVLKMDHHCPWVNNCIGFSNYKFFLQFLAYSVLYCLYIATTVFSYFIKYWRGELPSVRSKFHVLFLLFVACMFFVSLVILFGYHCWLVSRNKTTLEAFCTPVFTSGPEKNGFNLGFIKNIQQVFGDNKKFWLIPIGSSPGDGHSFPMRSMNESQNPLLANEEPWEDNEDDNRDDSSEGSLPVLCYYNLTN
;
A
#
# COMPACT_ATOMS: atom_id res chain seq x y z
N MET A 1 22.05 -10.13 -10.22
CA MET A 1 21.12 -9.27 -9.45
C MET A 1 20.50 -9.96 -8.22
N LYS A 2 20.11 -11.24 -8.27
CA LYS A 2 19.62 -12.00 -7.09
C LYS A 2 20.63 -12.12 -5.94
N LEU A 3 21.93 -12.20 -6.24
CA LEU A 3 23.01 -12.25 -5.25
C LEU A 3 23.27 -10.89 -4.56
N TRP A 4 22.97 -9.76 -5.21
CA TRP A 4 23.19 -8.42 -4.63
C TRP A 4 22.13 -8.05 -3.58
N VAL A 5 20.88 -8.48 -3.76
CA VAL A 5 19.79 -8.25 -2.78
C VAL A 5 19.94 -9.17 -1.56
N GLN A 6 20.41 -10.40 -1.74
CA GLN A 6 20.80 -11.27 -0.62
C GLN A 6 21.99 -10.71 0.15
N SER A 7 22.99 -10.14 -0.55
CA SER A 7 24.10 -9.45 0.11
C SER A 7 23.64 -8.18 0.84
N LEU A 8 22.66 -7.41 0.33
CA LEU A 8 22.09 -6.25 1.02
C LEU A 8 21.21 -6.63 2.23
N ALA A 9 20.51 -7.77 2.19
CA ALA A 9 19.77 -8.29 3.35
C ALA A 9 20.69 -8.85 4.45
N LEU A 10 21.82 -9.46 4.06
CA LEU A 10 22.87 -9.88 4.99
C LEU A 10 23.67 -8.67 5.52
N LEU A 11 23.96 -7.68 4.68
CA LEU A 11 24.62 -6.43 5.07
C LEU A 11 23.70 -5.52 5.90
N SER A 12 22.39 -5.55 5.70
CA SER A 12 21.42 -4.85 6.56
C SER A 12 21.29 -5.58 7.89
N GLY A 13 21.28 -6.92 7.94
CA GLY A 13 21.37 -7.70 9.18
C GLY A 13 22.65 -7.43 9.98
N LEU A 14 23.81 -7.43 9.32
CA LEU A 14 25.12 -7.13 9.94
C LEU A 14 25.27 -5.65 10.34
N ARG A 15 24.70 -4.69 9.57
CA ARG A 15 24.66 -3.27 9.97
C ARG A 15 23.62 -2.97 11.02
N ILE A 16 22.50 -3.69 11.09
CA ILE A 16 21.52 -3.61 12.16
C ILE A 16 22.12 -4.17 13.44
N GLN A 17 22.90 -5.26 13.37
CA GLN A 17 23.62 -5.80 14.51
C GLN A 17 24.73 -4.86 14.96
N HIS A 18 25.46 -4.23 14.04
CA HIS A 18 26.43 -3.17 14.35
C HIS A 18 25.79 -1.86 14.84
N CYS A 19 24.59 -1.48 14.38
CA CYS A 19 23.85 -0.30 14.86
C CYS A 19 23.16 -0.60 16.19
N CYS A 20 22.65 -1.81 16.42
CA CYS A 20 22.21 -2.29 17.74
C CYS A 20 23.39 -2.39 18.68
N GLU A 21 24.56 -2.85 18.24
CA GLU A 21 25.77 -2.82 19.06
C GLU A 21 26.26 -1.39 19.26
N LEU A 22 26.21 -0.49 18.28
CA LEU A 22 26.59 0.91 18.47
C LEU A 22 25.61 1.65 19.36
N TRP A 23 24.30 1.34 19.28
CA TRP A 23 23.24 1.93 20.10
C TRP A 23 23.24 1.33 21.50
N CYS A 24 23.42 0.02 21.64
CA CYS A 24 23.61 -0.67 22.91
C CYS A 24 24.94 -0.25 23.53
N ARG A 25 26.01 -0.03 22.75
CA ARG A 25 27.26 0.61 23.19
C ARG A 25 27.03 2.09 23.52
N LEU A 26 26.21 2.83 22.78
CA LEU A 26 25.88 4.23 23.12
C LEU A 26 25.09 4.29 24.44
N GLN A 27 24.18 3.35 24.67
CA GLN A 27 23.34 3.27 25.86
C GLN A 27 24.09 2.67 27.07
N THR A 28 24.94 1.66 26.86
CA THR A 28 25.84 1.15 27.91
C THR A 28 26.94 2.15 28.21
N TRP A 29 27.42 2.92 27.23
CA TRP A 29 28.35 4.04 27.42
C TRP A 29 27.69 5.23 28.14
N LEU A 30 26.46 5.60 27.77
CA LEU A 30 25.62 6.53 28.54
C LEU A 30 25.37 6.00 29.97
N GLY A 31 25.17 4.69 30.13
CA GLY A 31 24.95 4.04 31.42
C GLY A 31 26.21 3.78 32.26
N SER A 32 27.40 3.85 31.67
CA SER A 32 28.69 3.66 32.38
C SER A 32 29.39 4.98 32.73
N HIS A 33 29.02 6.09 32.08
CA HIS A 33 29.45 7.44 32.46
C HIS A 33 28.40 8.24 33.24
N VAL A 34 27.17 7.75 33.34
CA VAL A 34 26.22 8.15 34.38
C VAL A 34 26.34 7.11 35.48
N THR A 35 27.03 7.45 36.57
CA THR A 35 27.03 6.64 37.79
C THR A 35 25.58 6.25 38.12
N VAL A 36 25.27 4.95 38.09
CA VAL A 36 23.98 4.39 38.50
C VAL A 36 23.84 4.60 40.01
N THR A 37 23.47 5.80 40.41
CA THR A 37 23.34 6.18 41.83
C THR A 37 21.90 6.18 42.30
N THR A 38 20.93 5.97 41.42
CA THR A 38 19.50 5.91 41.76
C THR A 38 18.79 4.72 41.08
N PRO A 39 18.13 3.82 41.82
CA PRO A 39 17.37 2.69 41.26
C PRO A 39 16.29 3.10 40.25
N SER A 40 15.75 4.32 40.38
CA SER A 40 14.72 4.87 39.51
C SER A 40 15.19 5.09 38.06
N LEU A 41 16.46 5.44 37.84
CA LEU A 41 17.00 5.71 36.50
C LEU A 41 17.18 4.42 35.68
N GLY A 42 17.59 3.32 36.33
CA GLY A 42 17.72 2.01 35.68
C GLY A 42 16.39 1.46 35.17
N ILE A 43 15.32 1.65 35.96
CA ILE A 43 13.96 1.23 35.59
C ILE A 43 13.47 1.98 34.33
N SER A 44 13.69 3.30 34.27
CA SER A 44 13.30 4.09 33.09
C SER A 44 14.02 3.65 31.82
N ILE A 45 15.33 3.40 31.87
CA ILE A 45 16.11 2.93 30.71
C ILE A 45 15.61 1.58 30.22
N PHE A 46 15.32 0.66 31.14
CA PHE A 46 14.78 -0.65 30.82
C PHE A 46 13.41 -0.55 30.11
N ILE A 47 12.54 0.33 30.59
CA ILE A 47 11.24 0.60 29.95
C ILE A 47 11.41 1.14 28.53
N TYR A 48 12.28 2.15 28.33
CA TYR A 48 12.56 2.68 26.98
C TYR A 48 13.04 1.56 26.05
N LEU A 49 13.98 0.73 26.51
CA LEU A 49 14.50 -0.37 25.72
C LEU A 49 13.43 -1.39 25.30
N ILE A 50 12.50 -1.73 26.18
CA ILE A 50 11.39 -2.64 25.84
C ILE A 50 10.53 -2.04 24.72
N PHE A 51 10.11 -0.79 24.86
CA PHE A 51 9.28 -0.13 23.84
C PHE A 51 10.02 0.00 22.51
N TYR A 52 11.30 0.38 22.53
CA TYR A 52 12.13 0.46 21.34
C TYR A 52 12.17 -0.87 20.60
N HIS A 53 12.49 -1.98 21.30
CA HIS A 53 12.58 -3.30 20.68
C HIS A 53 11.22 -3.79 20.18
N ALA A 54 10.14 -3.55 20.93
CA ALA A 54 8.80 -3.90 20.48
C ALA A 54 8.43 -3.20 19.15
N ILE A 55 8.60 -1.88 19.07
CA ILE A 55 8.33 -1.11 17.84
C ILE A 55 9.26 -1.57 16.71
N PHE A 56 10.54 -1.78 17.00
CA PHE A 56 11.53 -2.22 16.02
C PHE A 56 11.20 -3.61 15.44
N VAL A 57 10.75 -4.56 16.27
CA VAL A 57 10.32 -5.88 15.82
C VAL A 57 9.11 -5.77 14.89
N PHE A 58 8.08 -4.99 15.25
CA PHE A 58 6.92 -4.84 14.38
C PHE A 58 7.24 -4.09 13.08
N PHE A 59 8.08 -3.05 13.14
CA PHE A 59 8.57 -2.34 11.96
C PHE A 59 9.31 -3.29 11.00
N THR A 60 10.28 -4.05 11.49
CA THR A 60 11.05 -4.98 10.67
C THR A 60 10.20 -6.13 10.15
N TRP A 61 9.28 -6.66 10.96
CA TRP A 61 8.38 -7.75 10.55
C TRP A 61 7.40 -7.29 9.45
N THR A 62 6.79 -6.12 9.59
CA THR A 62 5.88 -5.57 8.57
C THR A 62 6.62 -5.16 7.29
N TYR A 63 7.83 -4.63 7.40
CA TYR A 63 8.70 -4.37 6.26
C TYR A 63 9.06 -5.66 5.51
N TRP A 64 9.51 -6.70 6.24
CA TRP A 64 9.77 -8.02 5.69
C TRP A 64 8.54 -8.60 4.97
N LYS A 65 7.37 -8.52 5.59
CA LYS A 65 6.13 -9.01 4.99
C LYS A 65 5.73 -8.23 3.73
N SER A 66 6.01 -6.93 3.67
CA SER A 66 5.75 -6.11 2.47
C SER A 66 6.67 -6.47 1.31
N ILE A 67 7.95 -6.77 1.58
CA ILE A 67 8.93 -7.20 0.58
C ILE A 67 8.65 -8.61 0.08
N PHE A 68 8.49 -9.57 0.99
CA PHE A 68 8.53 -10.99 0.64
C PHE A 68 7.14 -11.64 0.47
N THR A 69 6.05 -10.92 0.75
CA THR A 69 4.72 -11.38 0.32
C THR A 69 4.54 -11.02 -1.14
N LEU A 70 4.62 -12.03 -2.00
CA LEU A 70 4.51 -11.86 -3.44
C LEU A 70 3.12 -11.35 -3.84
N PRO A 71 3.03 -10.47 -4.86
CA PRO A 71 1.77 -10.04 -5.43
C PRO A 71 1.03 -11.24 -6.04
N GLN A 72 -0.27 -11.31 -5.82
CA GLN A 72 -1.11 -12.36 -6.42
C GLN A 72 -1.45 -12.04 -7.87
N GLN A 73 -1.47 -13.09 -8.70
CA GLN A 73 -1.87 -13.05 -10.10
C GLN A 73 -3.33 -13.51 -10.29
N PRO A 74 -3.98 -13.10 -11.39
CA PRO A 74 -5.21 -13.73 -11.84
C PRO A 74 -5.04 -15.24 -11.95
N ASN A 75 -6.07 -16.00 -11.56
CA ASN A 75 -6.05 -17.45 -11.70
C ASN A 75 -6.24 -17.87 -13.17
N HIS A 76 -6.11 -19.16 -13.47
CA HIS A 76 -6.19 -19.70 -14.83
C HIS A 76 -7.52 -19.41 -15.54
N LYS A 77 -8.63 -19.18 -14.82
CA LYS A 77 -9.94 -18.90 -15.43
C LYS A 77 -9.96 -17.58 -16.20
N PHE A 78 -9.11 -16.63 -15.83
CA PHE A 78 -8.99 -15.34 -16.49
C PHE A 78 -8.06 -15.38 -17.71
N HIS A 79 -7.23 -16.42 -17.84
CA HIS A 79 -6.32 -16.58 -18.95
C HIS A 79 -7.05 -17.14 -20.16
N LEU A 80 -6.63 -16.72 -21.36
CA LEU A 80 -7.09 -17.34 -22.58
C LEU A 80 -6.62 -18.79 -22.60
N SER A 81 -7.52 -19.71 -22.95
CA SER A 81 -7.13 -21.07 -23.27
C SER A 81 -6.19 -21.06 -24.48
N TYR A 82 -5.43 -22.14 -24.69
CA TYR A 82 -4.54 -22.24 -25.85
C TYR A 82 -5.29 -22.01 -27.17
N THR A 83 -6.48 -22.61 -27.31
CA THR A 83 -7.33 -22.47 -28.50
C THR A 83 -7.91 -21.06 -28.65
N ASP A 84 -8.31 -20.42 -27.55
CA ASP A 84 -8.82 -19.04 -27.61
C ASP A 84 -7.71 -18.05 -27.95
N LYS A 85 -6.50 -18.30 -27.44
CA LYS A 85 -5.31 -17.50 -27.73
C LYS A 85 -4.94 -17.59 -29.21
N GLU A 86 -4.81 -18.79 -29.75
CA GLU A 86 -4.50 -18.99 -31.17
C GLU A 86 -5.57 -18.33 -32.07
N ARG A 87 -6.85 -18.51 -31.72
CA ARG A 87 -7.95 -17.91 -32.47
C ARG A 87 -7.94 -16.38 -32.39
N TYR A 88 -7.60 -15.82 -31.24
CA TYR A 88 -7.50 -14.38 -31.04
C TYR A 88 -6.33 -13.77 -31.82
N GLU A 89 -5.16 -14.41 -31.78
CA GLU A 89 -3.94 -13.96 -32.46
C GLU A 89 -4.04 -14.06 -33.98
N ASN A 90 -4.74 -15.08 -34.50
CA ASN A 90 -4.93 -15.29 -35.94
C ASN A 90 -6.10 -14.49 -36.55
N GLU A 91 -6.94 -13.84 -35.73
CA GLU A 91 -8.07 -13.04 -36.23
C GLU A 91 -7.60 -11.63 -36.58
N GLU A 92 -7.63 -11.29 -37.87
CA GLU A 92 -7.20 -9.99 -38.39
C GLU A 92 -8.23 -8.88 -38.16
N ARG A 93 -9.51 -9.21 -37.92
CA ARG A 93 -10.59 -8.23 -37.77
C ARG A 93 -10.72 -7.78 -36.31
N PRO A 94 -10.49 -6.49 -35.98
CA PRO A 94 -10.54 -6.00 -34.60
C PRO A 94 -11.91 -6.15 -33.93
N GLU A 95 -13.00 -6.03 -34.70
CA GLU A 95 -14.35 -6.18 -34.17
C GLU A 95 -14.63 -7.61 -33.70
N VAL A 96 -14.09 -8.61 -34.40
CA VAL A 96 -14.24 -10.02 -34.02
C VAL A 96 -13.40 -10.33 -32.78
N GLN A 97 -12.15 -9.82 -32.72
CA GLN A 97 -11.33 -9.91 -31.51
C GLN A 97 -12.03 -9.31 -30.30
N LYS A 98 -12.61 -8.11 -30.44
CA LYS A 98 -13.38 -7.45 -29.37
C LYS A 98 -14.58 -8.30 -28.95
N GLN A 99 -15.31 -8.87 -29.90
CA GLN A 99 -16.46 -9.73 -29.62
C GLN A 99 -16.04 -11.01 -28.87
N MET A 100 -14.93 -11.64 -29.24
CA MET A 100 -14.39 -12.81 -28.53
C MET A 100 -14.09 -12.47 -27.07
N LEU A 101 -13.42 -11.35 -26.81
CA LEU A 101 -13.13 -10.90 -25.45
C LEU A 101 -14.40 -10.61 -24.64
N VAL A 102 -15.43 -10.04 -25.27
CA VAL A 102 -16.74 -9.81 -24.65
C VAL A 102 -17.40 -11.14 -24.27
N ASP A 103 -17.40 -12.13 -25.16
CA ASP A 103 -18.05 -13.42 -24.91
C ASP A 103 -17.33 -14.24 -23.83
N MET A 104 -16.02 -14.09 -23.72
CA MET A 104 -15.24 -14.63 -22.61
C MET A 104 -15.53 -13.89 -21.29
N ALA A 105 -15.57 -12.56 -21.32
CA ALA A 105 -15.83 -11.74 -20.13
C ALA A 105 -17.20 -12.01 -19.51
N LYS A 106 -18.23 -12.33 -20.32
CA LYS A 106 -19.57 -12.72 -19.83
C LYS A 106 -19.55 -13.94 -18.90
N LYS A 107 -18.53 -14.78 -18.96
CA LYS A 107 -18.37 -15.99 -18.13
C LYS A 107 -17.56 -15.74 -16.86
N LEU A 108 -17.10 -14.50 -16.64
CA LEU A 108 -16.22 -14.12 -15.53
C LEU A 108 -16.90 -13.05 -14.67
N PRO A 109 -16.56 -12.97 -13.37
CA PRO A 109 -17.08 -11.92 -12.48
C PRO A 109 -16.36 -10.58 -12.72
N VAL A 110 -16.54 -9.98 -13.91
CA VAL A 110 -15.89 -8.73 -14.33
C VAL A 110 -16.89 -7.65 -14.70
N TYR A 111 -16.96 -6.62 -13.88
CA TYR A 111 -17.97 -5.57 -13.97
C TYR A 111 -17.40 -4.24 -14.48
N THR A 112 -16.07 -4.10 -14.50
CA THR A 112 -15.40 -2.90 -15.01
C THR A 112 -14.97 -3.02 -16.47
N ARG A 113 -14.87 -1.88 -17.15
CA ARG A 113 -14.49 -1.71 -18.56
C ARG A 113 -13.39 -0.65 -18.71
N THR A 114 -12.82 -0.54 -19.90
CA THR A 114 -11.94 0.58 -20.27
C THR A 114 -12.74 1.88 -20.36
N GLY A 115 -12.05 3.03 -20.48
CA GLY A 115 -12.71 4.32 -20.72
C GLY A 115 -13.56 4.36 -21.99
N SER A 116 -13.23 3.50 -22.97
CA SER A 116 -14.00 3.32 -24.22
C SER A 116 -15.10 2.25 -24.13
N GLY A 117 -15.35 1.69 -22.94
CA GLY A 117 -16.34 0.63 -22.73
C GLY A 117 -15.90 -0.78 -23.15
N ALA A 118 -14.66 -0.97 -23.61
CA ALA A 118 -14.14 -2.28 -23.99
C ALA A 118 -13.80 -3.17 -22.78
N VAL A 119 -13.69 -4.48 -23.01
CA VAL A 119 -13.20 -5.43 -22.00
C VAL A 119 -11.75 -5.09 -21.62
N ARG A 120 -11.45 -5.07 -20.33
CA ARG A 120 -10.09 -4.83 -19.83
C ARG A 120 -9.22 -6.06 -20.09
N PHE A 121 -8.49 -6.06 -21.20
CA PHE A 121 -7.59 -7.15 -21.58
C PHE A 121 -6.12 -6.81 -21.30
N CYS A 122 -5.28 -7.83 -21.12
CA CYS A 122 -3.83 -7.72 -21.04
C CYS A 122 -3.19 -8.53 -22.15
N ASP A 123 -2.66 -7.87 -23.18
CA ASP A 123 -2.01 -8.54 -24.31
C ASP A 123 -0.76 -9.30 -23.87
N ARG A 124 0.07 -8.69 -22.99
CA ARG A 124 1.32 -9.28 -22.49
C ARG A 124 1.11 -10.57 -21.70
N CYS A 125 -0.02 -10.68 -20.99
CA CYS A 125 -0.32 -11.84 -20.16
C CYS A 125 -1.40 -12.76 -20.77
N HIS A 126 -1.97 -12.37 -21.91
CA HIS A 126 -3.12 -13.03 -22.57
C HIS A 126 -4.24 -13.40 -21.58
N LEU A 127 -4.72 -12.41 -20.82
CA LEU A 127 -5.79 -12.61 -19.84
C LEU A 127 -6.76 -11.43 -19.81
N ILE A 128 -8.01 -11.74 -19.46
CA ILE A 128 -9.01 -10.73 -19.10
C ILE A 128 -8.68 -10.27 -17.68
N LYS A 129 -8.44 -8.98 -17.50
CA LYS A 129 -8.08 -8.41 -16.20
C LYS A 129 -9.29 -8.50 -15.27
N PRO A 130 -9.19 -9.17 -14.11
CA PRO A 130 -10.18 -9.02 -13.05
C PRO A 130 -10.39 -7.55 -12.69
N ASP A 131 -11.50 -7.24 -12.04
CA ASP A 131 -11.74 -5.89 -11.54
C ASP A 131 -10.58 -5.46 -10.62
N ARG A 132 -10.17 -4.19 -10.71
CA ARG A 132 -9.05 -3.61 -9.93
C ARG A 132 -7.66 -4.24 -10.20
N CYS A 133 -7.54 -5.20 -11.12
CA CYS A 133 -6.26 -5.80 -11.52
C CYS A 133 -5.56 -4.94 -12.59
N HIS A 134 -4.25 -4.71 -12.46
CA HIS A 134 -3.46 -3.99 -13.45
C HIS A 134 -2.14 -4.70 -13.76
N HIS A 135 -1.61 -4.51 -14.96
CA HIS A 135 -0.31 -5.05 -15.35
C HIS A 135 0.80 -4.12 -14.86
N CYS A 136 1.73 -4.66 -14.07
CA CYS A 136 2.95 -3.96 -13.69
C CYS A 136 4.07 -4.37 -14.65
N SER A 137 4.61 -3.42 -15.41
CA SER A 137 5.73 -3.67 -16.33
C SER A 137 7.00 -4.08 -15.58
N VAL A 138 7.26 -3.53 -14.39
CA VAL A 138 8.44 -3.86 -13.58
C VAL A 138 8.37 -5.30 -13.05
N CYS A 139 7.19 -5.73 -12.58
CA CYS A 139 6.99 -7.11 -12.16
C CYS A 139 6.74 -8.08 -13.32
N ALA A 140 6.51 -7.56 -14.54
CA ALA A 140 6.12 -8.31 -15.74
C ALA A 140 4.90 -9.23 -15.54
N MET A 141 3.91 -8.78 -14.76
CA MET A 141 2.72 -9.57 -14.45
C MET A 141 1.51 -8.71 -14.11
N CYS A 142 0.32 -9.29 -14.28
CA CYS A 142 -0.92 -8.71 -13.75
C CYS A 142 -1.00 -8.92 -12.23
N VAL A 143 -1.24 -7.83 -11.50
CA VAL A 143 -1.32 -7.80 -10.04
C VAL A 143 -2.77 -7.55 -9.62
N LEU A 144 -3.33 -8.46 -8.81
CA LEU A 144 -4.67 -8.31 -8.26
C LEU A 144 -4.75 -7.10 -7.33
N LYS A 145 -5.83 -6.32 -7.43
CA LYS A 145 -6.05 -5.06 -6.70
C LYS A 145 -4.78 -4.19 -6.63
N MET A 146 -4.12 -4.01 -7.77
CA MET A 146 -2.84 -3.31 -7.82
C MET A 146 -3.00 -1.88 -7.29
N ASP A 147 -2.16 -1.53 -6.33
CA ASP A 147 -2.08 -0.16 -5.82
C ASP A 147 -0.96 0.61 -6.52
N HIS A 148 0.27 0.13 -6.37
CA HIS A 148 1.43 0.70 -7.05
C HIS A 148 2.61 -0.29 -7.03
N HIS A 149 3.63 -0.03 -7.86
CA HIS A 149 4.94 -0.65 -7.68
C HIS A 149 5.78 0.21 -6.75
N CYS A 150 6.29 -0.36 -5.65
CA CYS A 150 7.02 0.39 -4.65
C CYS A 150 8.52 0.06 -4.69
N PRO A 151 9.39 0.99 -5.13
CA PRO A 151 10.83 0.76 -5.17
C PRO A 151 11.44 0.46 -3.78
N TRP A 152 10.88 1.04 -2.72
CA TRP A 152 11.39 0.93 -1.35
C TRP A 152 11.24 -0.45 -0.73
N VAL A 153 10.28 -1.24 -1.21
CA VAL A 153 10.12 -2.66 -0.86
C VAL A 153 10.51 -3.59 -2.01
N ASN A 154 10.94 -3.04 -3.15
CA ASN A 154 11.28 -3.76 -4.37
C ASN A 154 10.19 -4.79 -4.74
N ASN A 155 8.93 -4.40 -4.62
CA ASN A 155 7.79 -5.28 -4.80
C ASN A 155 6.55 -4.48 -5.20
N CYS A 156 5.59 -5.15 -5.84
CA CYS A 156 4.28 -4.57 -6.11
C CYS A 156 3.40 -4.61 -4.86
N ILE A 157 2.77 -3.48 -4.56
CA ILE A 157 1.72 -3.38 -3.54
C ILE A 157 0.38 -3.65 -4.21
N GLY A 158 -0.33 -4.67 -3.73
CA GLY A 158 -1.63 -5.06 -4.25
C GLY A 158 -2.41 -5.89 -3.23
N PHE A 159 -3.36 -6.70 -3.69
CA PHE A 159 -4.30 -7.43 -2.83
C PHE A 159 -3.62 -8.20 -1.68
N SER A 160 -2.56 -8.96 -1.98
CA SER A 160 -1.94 -9.89 -1.03
C SER A 160 -1.11 -9.22 0.07
N ASN A 161 -0.63 -7.99 -0.13
CA ASN A 161 0.30 -7.33 0.77
C ASN A 161 -0.08 -5.89 1.15
N TYR A 162 -1.21 -5.35 0.67
CA TYR A 162 -1.63 -3.98 1.01
C TYR A 162 -1.77 -3.76 2.52
N LYS A 163 -2.33 -4.74 3.25
CA LYS A 163 -2.40 -4.71 4.72
C LYS A 163 -1.00 -4.55 5.35
N PHE A 164 -0.03 -5.34 4.89
CA PHE A 164 1.34 -5.31 5.43
C PHE A 164 2.02 -3.99 5.13
N PHE A 165 1.77 -3.42 3.94
CA PHE A 165 2.28 -2.10 3.58
C PHE A 165 1.71 -0.99 4.47
N LEU A 166 0.40 -0.99 4.74
CA LEU A 166 -0.22 -0.04 5.67
C LEU A 166 0.35 -0.15 7.09
N GLN A 167 0.52 -1.39 7.58
CA GLN A 167 1.13 -1.64 8.88
C GLN A 167 2.58 -1.16 8.89
N PHE A 168 3.35 -1.44 7.83
CA PHE A 168 4.72 -0.95 7.67
C PHE A 168 4.78 0.58 7.76
N LEU A 169 3.91 1.30 7.06
CA LEU A 169 3.83 2.77 7.17
C LEU A 169 3.51 3.21 8.61
N ALA A 170 2.50 2.61 9.25
CA ALA A 170 2.12 2.94 10.61
C ALA A 170 3.26 2.71 11.62
N TYR A 171 3.91 1.55 11.59
CA TYR A 171 5.03 1.24 12.47
C TYR A 171 6.28 2.06 12.14
N SER A 172 6.47 2.49 10.89
CA SER A 172 7.54 3.42 10.51
C SER A 172 7.31 4.81 11.10
N VAL A 173 6.07 5.32 11.06
CA VAL A 173 5.67 6.58 11.71
C VAL A 173 5.92 6.48 13.22
N LEU A 174 5.47 5.40 13.87
CA LEU A 174 5.68 5.18 15.30
C LEU A 174 7.16 5.09 15.66
N TYR A 175 7.96 4.39 14.84
CA TYR A 175 9.41 4.27 15.06
C TYR A 175 10.11 5.63 14.93
N CYS A 176 9.82 6.40 13.89
CA CYS A 176 10.40 7.73 13.71
C CYS A 176 9.98 8.70 14.82
N LEU A 177 8.71 8.66 15.25
CA LEU A 177 8.22 9.48 16.37
C LEU A 177 8.90 9.11 17.68
N TYR A 178 9.05 7.81 17.96
CA TYR A 178 9.74 7.33 19.15
C TYR A 178 11.21 7.80 19.18
N ILE A 179 11.93 7.67 18.06
CA ILE A 179 13.31 8.16 17.95
C ILE A 179 13.37 9.67 18.10
N ALA A 180 12.52 10.43 17.39
CA ALA A 180 12.53 11.88 17.46
C ALA A 180 12.27 12.38 18.89
N THR A 181 11.26 11.87 19.58
CA THR A 181 10.90 12.29 20.94
C THR A 181 11.98 11.93 21.97
N THR A 182 12.52 10.71 21.92
CA THR A 182 13.57 10.28 22.84
C THR A 182 14.88 11.04 22.60
N VAL A 183 15.31 11.18 21.34
CA VAL A 183 16.55 11.87 20.95
C VAL A 183 16.46 13.37 21.17
N PHE A 184 15.28 13.99 21.01
CA PHE A 184 15.08 15.43 21.25
C PHE A 184 15.44 15.83 22.70
N SER A 185 15.14 14.97 23.68
CA SER A 185 15.56 15.24 25.06
C SER A 185 17.09 15.32 25.22
N TYR A 186 17.85 14.47 24.52
CA TYR A 186 19.31 14.52 24.51
C TYR A 186 19.84 15.70 23.70
N PHE A 187 19.18 16.08 22.60
CA PHE A 187 19.50 17.28 21.85
C PHE A 187 19.48 18.53 22.75
N ILE A 188 18.44 18.69 23.58
CA ILE A 188 18.35 19.81 24.53
C ILE A 188 19.51 19.77 25.54
N LYS A 189 19.84 18.60 26.09
CA LYS A 189 20.97 18.45 27.03
C LYS A 189 22.32 18.84 26.42
N TYR A 190 22.58 18.44 25.16
CA TYR A 190 23.78 18.88 24.43
C TYR A 190 23.81 20.38 24.17
N TRP A 191 22.65 20.99 23.89
CA TRP A 191 22.58 22.42 23.62
C TRP A 191 22.70 23.27 24.89
N ARG A 192 22.35 22.72 26.06
CA ARG A 192 22.56 23.32 27.38
C ARG A 192 23.98 23.13 27.92
N GLY A 193 24.84 22.38 27.23
CA GLY A 193 26.21 22.10 27.68
C GLY A 193 26.31 21.08 28.81
N GLU A 194 25.23 20.34 29.10
CA GLU A 194 25.17 19.35 30.18
C GLU A 194 25.92 18.03 29.84
N LEU A 195 26.25 17.83 28.56
CA LEU A 195 26.91 16.62 28.06
C LEU A 195 28.23 16.97 27.34
N PRO A 196 29.37 16.35 27.71
CA PRO A 196 30.70 16.80 27.27
C PRO A 196 31.17 16.24 25.91
N SER A 197 30.49 15.24 25.32
CA SER A 197 31.01 14.50 24.16
C SER A 197 30.55 15.07 22.80
N VAL A 198 31.52 15.52 22.00
CA VAL A 198 31.32 16.07 20.64
C VAL A 198 30.90 14.99 19.64
N ARG A 199 31.45 13.77 19.72
CA ARG A 199 31.13 12.67 18.79
C ARG A 199 29.66 12.26 18.89
N SER A 200 29.15 12.09 20.12
CA SER A 200 27.75 11.74 20.36
C SER A 200 26.79 12.88 19.97
N LYS A 201 27.23 14.14 20.06
CA LYS A 201 26.45 15.30 19.60
C LYS A 201 26.13 15.20 18.09
N PHE A 202 27.11 14.83 17.26
CA PHE A 202 26.89 14.63 15.82
C PHE A 202 25.91 13.49 15.52
N HIS A 203 26.04 12.35 16.21
CA HIS A 203 25.11 11.23 16.03
C HIS A 203 23.68 11.58 16.44
N VAL A 204 23.51 12.29 17.55
CA VAL A 204 22.18 12.76 18.02
C VAL A 204 21.54 13.72 17.02
N LEU A 205 22.31 14.69 16.51
CA LEU A 205 21.82 15.63 15.49
C LEU A 205 21.41 14.91 14.21
N PHE A 206 22.26 14.01 13.72
CA PHE A 206 21.99 13.25 12.50
C PHE A 206 20.76 12.35 12.65
N LEU A 207 20.66 11.60 13.75
CA LEU A 207 19.50 10.74 14.02
C LEU A 207 18.20 11.52 14.11
N LEU A 208 18.21 12.68 14.80
CA LEU A 208 17.04 13.54 14.90
C LEU A 208 16.61 14.06 13.53
N PHE A 209 17.57 14.55 12.73
CA PHE A 209 17.31 15.04 11.38
C PHE A 209 16.69 13.97 10.48
N VAL A 210 17.30 12.77 10.43
CA VAL A 210 16.79 11.65 9.64
C VAL A 210 15.42 11.21 10.12
N ALA A 211 15.21 11.09 11.44
CA ALA A 211 13.92 10.70 12.01
C ALA A 211 12.81 11.71 11.67
N CYS A 212 13.06 13.01 11.80
CA CYS A 212 12.09 14.04 11.46
C CYS A 212 11.77 14.08 9.96
N MET A 213 12.79 13.96 9.10
CA MET A 213 12.62 13.93 7.65
C MET A 213 11.70 12.77 7.23
N PHE A 214 12.00 11.54 7.67
CA PHE A 214 11.16 10.39 7.37
C PHE A 214 9.78 10.49 8.01
N PHE A 215 9.68 10.98 9.26
CA PHE A 215 8.40 11.14 9.94
C PHE A 215 7.42 12.00 9.14
N VAL A 216 7.85 13.18 8.67
CA VAL A 216 7.00 14.08 7.89
C VAL A 216 6.51 13.41 6.60
N SER A 217 7.43 12.82 5.82
CA SER A 217 7.07 12.14 4.57
C SER A 217 6.13 10.95 4.80
N LEU A 218 6.39 10.14 5.84
CA LEU A 218 5.61 8.96 6.16
C LEU A 218 4.21 9.29 6.70
N VAL A 219 4.05 10.36 7.49
CA VAL A 219 2.74 10.79 7.97
C VAL A 219 1.85 11.21 6.81
N ILE A 220 2.39 11.94 5.83
CA ILE A 220 1.64 12.34 4.63
C ILE A 220 1.23 11.09 3.83
N LEU A 221 2.17 10.19 3.55
CA LEU A 221 1.89 8.97 2.79
C LEU A 221 0.89 8.06 3.51
N PHE A 222 1.06 7.86 4.83
CA PHE A 222 0.15 7.07 5.64
C PHE A 222 -1.24 7.70 5.70
N GLY A 223 -1.33 9.02 5.88
CA GLY A 223 -2.59 9.77 5.85
C GLY A 223 -3.34 9.61 4.53
N TYR A 224 -2.63 9.72 3.41
CA TYR A 224 -3.19 9.49 2.08
C TYR A 224 -3.75 8.06 1.93
N HIS A 225 -3.00 7.05 2.35
CA HIS A 225 -3.47 5.67 2.29
C HIS A 225 -4.62 5.38 3.26
N CYS A 226 -4.67 6.02 4.42
CA CYS A 226 -5.83 5.97 5.32
C CYS A 226 -7.09 6.52 4.63
N TRP A 227 -6.97 7.61 3.87
CA TRP A 227 -8.06 8.14 3.05
C TRP A 227 -8.45 7.20 1.90
N LEU A 228 -7.49 6.54 1.25
CA LEU A 228 -7.78 5.52 0.23
C LEU A 228 -8.56 4.34 0.81
N VAL A 229 -8.11 3.80 1.95
CA VAL A 229 -8.78 2.69 2.64
C VAL A 229 -10.19 3.09 3.06
N SER A 230 -10.39 4.30 3.59
CA SER A 230 -11.71 4.76 4.04
C SER A 230 -12.73 4.86 2.90
N ARG A 231 -12.26 5.01 1.65
CA ARG A 231 -13.09 5.07 0.43
C ARG A 231 -13.03 3.79 -0.42
N ASN A 232 -12.32 2.76 0.04
CA ASN A 232 -12.03 1.52 -0.69
C ASN A 232 -11.47 1.76 -2.10
N LYS A 233 -10.50 2.67 -2.21
CA LYS A 233 -9.79 2.95 -3.46
C LYS A 233 -8.37 2.43 -3.41
N THR A 234 -7.85 2.03 -4.56
CA THR A 234 -6.40 1.97 -4.79
C THR A 234 -5.89 3.35 -5.23
N THR A 235 -4.58 3.56 -5.17
CA THR A 235 -3.93 4.75 -5.72
C THR A 235 -4.30 4.94 -7.20
N LEU A 236 -4.27 3.88 -8.01
CA LEU A 236 -4.68 3.93 -9.42
C LEU A 236 -6.13 4.40 -9.60
N GLU A 237 -7.06 3.92 -8.78
CA GLU A 237 -8.47 4.30 -8.84
C GLU A 237 -8.75 5.73 -8.36
N ALA A 238 -7.85 6.27 -7.53
CA ALA A 238 -7.93 7.66 -7.10
C ALA A 238 -7.60 8.63 -8.25
N PHE A 239 -6.69 8.25 -9.15
CA PHE A 239 -6.35 9.03 -10.34
C PHE A 239 -7.21 8.70 -11.55
N CYS A 240 -7.63 7.45 -11.70
CA CYS A 240 -8.41 6.97 -12.82
C CYS A 240 -9.69 6.28 -12.33
N THR A 241 -10.81 6.99 -12.43
CA THR A 241 -12.12 6.47 -12.02
C THR A 241 -12.43 5.15 -12.76
N PRO A 242 -12.76 4.06 -12.03
CA PRO A 242 -13.19 2.83 -12.68
C PRO A 242 -14.50 3.04 -13.44
N VAL A 243 -14.58 2.49 -14.64
CA VAL A 243 -15.78 2.52 -15.49
C VAL A 243 -16.52 1.21 -15.32
N PHE A 244 -17.74 1.26 -14.81
CA PHE A 244 -18.67 0.13 -14.71
C PHE A 244 -19.54 0.07 -15.96
N THR A 245 -20.36 -0.96 -16.08
CA THR A 245 -21.34 -1.08 -17.19
C THR A 245 -22.38 0.05 -17.21
N SER A 246 -22.68 0.62 -16.04
CA SER A 246 -23.52 1.81 -15.83
C SER A 246 -22.82 3.13 -16.17
N GLY A 247 -21.49 3.12 -16.33
CA GLY A 247 -20.68 4.33 -16.54
C GLY A 247 -19.57 4.51 -15.49
N PRO A 248 -18.86 5.65 -15.53
CA PRO A 248 -17.79 5.95 -14.58
C PRO A 248 -18.33 6.17 -13.15
N GLU A 249 -17.86 5.37 -12.19
CA GLU A 249 -18.30 5.50 -10.80
C GLU A 249 -17.12 5.64 -9.83
N LYS A 250 -16.95 6.87 -9.29
CA LYS A 250 -15.87 7.17 -8.33
C LYS A 250 -15.96 6.35 -7.04
N ASN A 251 -17.14 5.88 -6.65
CA ASN A 251 -17.37 5.19 -5.38
C ASN A 251 -17.91 3.76 -5.57
N GLY A 252 -17.75 3.15 -6.76
CA GLY A 252 -18.39 1.87 -7.08
C GLY A 252 -18.00 0.69 -6.16
N PHE A 253 -16.81 0.74 -5.53
CA PHE A 253 -16.37 -0.26 -4.54
C PHE A 253 -16.52 0.20 -3.07
N ASN A 254 -17.08 1.40 -2.82
CA ASN A 254 -17.22 1.93 -1.47
C ASN A 254 -18.44 1.29 -0.78
N LEU A 255 -18.21 0.63 0.34
CA LEU A 255 -19.22 -0.09 1.13
C LEU A 255 -19.55 0.60 2.47
N GLY A 256 -19.03 1.81 2.67
CA GLY A 256 -19.04 2.51 3.95
C GLY A 256 -17.77 2.27 4.77
N PHE A 257 -17.46 3.23 5.65
CA PHE A 257 -16.15 3.35 6.32
C PHE A 257 -15.65 2.06 6.98
N ILE A 258 -16.48 1.43 7.84
CA ILE A 258 -16.09 0.23 8.58
C ILE A 258 -15.90 -0.97 7.65
N LYS A 259 -16.84 -1.19 6.73
CA LYS A 259 -16.76 -2.30 5.76
C LYS A 259 -15.52 -2.16 4.88
N ASN A 260 -15.16 -0.94 4.46
CA ASN A 260 -13.96 -0.70 3.67
C ASN A 260 -12.67 -1.04 4.42
N ILE A 261 -12.59 -0.71 5.72
CA ILE A 261 -11.46 -1.12 6.57
C ILE A 261 -11.41 -2.65 6.69
N GLN A 262 -12.57 -3.29 6.91
CA GLN A 262 -12.66 -4.76 6.99
C GLN A 262 -12.23 -5.46 5.68
N GLN A 263 -12.44 -4.84 4.51
CA GLN A 263 -11.93 -5.35 3.22
C GLN A 263 -10.39 -5.41 3.15
N VAL A 264 -9.67 -4.74 4.07
CA VAL A 264 -8.21 -4.79 4.14
C VAL A 264 -7.73 -5.56 5.38
N PHE A 265 -8.32 -5.32 6.54
CA PHE A 265 -7.85 -5.88 7.81
C PHE A 265 -8.62 -7.12 8.27
N GLY A 266 -9.75 -7.45 7.64
CA GLY A 266 -10.63 -8.55 8.03
C GLY A 266 -11.54 -8.19 9.21
N ASP A 267 -12.47 -9.10 9.51
CA ASP A 267 -13.48 -8.87 10.55
C ASP A 267 -12.92 -9.01 11.97
N ASN A 268 -11.92 -9.87 12.15
CA ASN A 268 -11.31 -10.09 13.45
C ASN A 268 -10.28 -9.01 13.79
N LYS A 269 -10.71 -8.04 14.61
CA LYS A 269 -9.91 -6.91 15.09
C LYS A 269 -8.60 -7.30 15.77
N LYS A 270 -8.50 -8.52 16.35
CA LYS A 270 -7.27 -9.00 17.00
C LYS A 270 -6.08 -9.06 16.03
N PHE A 271 -6.34 -9.26 14.74
CA PHE A 271 -5.30 -9.37 13.72
C PHE A 271 -5.01 -8.06 13.01
N TRP A 272 -5.66 -6.95 13.36
CA TRP A 272 -5.47 -5.68 12.66
C TRP A 272 -4.06 -5.11 12.81
N LEU A 273 -3.47 -5.27 14.00
CA LEU A 273 -2.10 -4.82 14.28
C LEU A 273 -1.04 -5.90 14.02
N ILE A 274 -1.46 -7.15 13.82
CA ILE A 274 -0.53 -8.27 13.62
C ILE A 274 -0.31 -8.49 12.10
N PRO A 275 0.93 -8.62 11.63
CA PRO A 275 1.26 -8.79 10.21
C PRO A 275 1.05 -10.23 9.71
N ILE A 276 -0.17 -10.72 9.91
CA ILE A 276 -0.69 -11.96 9.33
C ILE A 276 -1.77 -11.67 8.29
N GLY A 277 -1.92 -12.55 7.30
CA GLY A 277 -2.93 -12.40 6.26
C GLY A 277 -4.33 -12.53 6.84
N SER A 278 -5.17 -11.51 6.63
CA SER A 278 -6.57 -11.51 7.08
C SER A 278 -7.50 -10.71 6.17
N SER A 279 -7.01 -10.23 5.02
CA SER A 279 -7.84 -9.53 4.04
C SER A 279 -8.86 -10.52 3.45
N PRO A 280 -10.17 -10.21 3.46
CA PRO A 280 -11.18 -11.08 2.90
C PRO A 280 -11.18 -11.06 1.37
N GLY A 281 -11.86 -12.03 0.77
CA GLY A 281 -12.00 -12.15 -0.69
C GLY A 281 -10.88 -12.94 -1.36
N ASP A 282 -10.99 -13.09 -2.67
CA ASP A 282 -10.05 -13.82 -3.53
C ASP A 282 -9.12 -12.90 -4.33
N GLY A 283 -9.41 -11.59 -4.33
CA GLY A 283 -8.70 -10.58 -5.12
C GLY A 283 -9.14 -10.52 -6.59
N HIS A 284 -10.04 -11.40 -7.04
CA HIS A 284 -10.60 -11.42 -8.39
C HIS A 284 -11.95 -10.71 -8.45
N SER A 285 -12.75 -10.83 -7.39
CA SER A 285 -14.06 -10.20 -7.26
C SER A 285 -14.14 -9.35 -5.99
N PHE A 286 -14.85 -8.23 -6.08
CA PHE A 286 -15.00 -7.29 -4.97
C PHE A 286 -16.47 -6.92 -4.80
N PRO A 287 -16.98 -6.79 -3.57
CA PRO A 287 -18.32 -6.28 -3.37
C PRO A 287 -18.42 -4.85 -3.90
N MET A 288 -19.53 -4.55 -4.55
CA MET A 288 -19.82 -3.25 -5.18
C MET A 288 -21.02 -2.61 -4.51
N ARG A 289 -21.07 -1.27 -4.58
CA ARG A 289 -22.13 -0.47 -3.97
C ARG A 289 -23.51 -0.81 -4.53
N SER A 290 -23.66 -0.82 -5.85
CA SER A 290 -24.92 -1.10 -6.55
C SER A 290 -25.52 -2.47 -6.20
N MET A 291 -24.67 -3.51 -6.13
CA MET A 291 -25.12 -4.85 -5.70
C MET A 291 -25.60 -4.86 -4.24
N ASN A 292 -24.92 -4.12 -3.36
CA ASN A 292 -25.30 -4.02 -1.95
C ASN A 292 -26.58 -3.17 -1.74
N GLU A 293 -26.84 -2.18 -2.59
CA GLU A 293 -28.09 -1.41 -2.61
C GLU A 293 -29.26 -2.26 -3.13
N SER A 294 -29.07 -3.04 -4.20
CA SER A 294 -30.11 -3.96 -4.72
C SER A 294 -30.51 -5.08 -3.75
N GLN A 295 -29.61 -5.45 -2.83
CA GLN A 295 -29.87 -6.45 -1.78
C GLN A 295 -30.51 -5.85 -0.54
N ASN A 296 -30.58 -4.52 -0.41
CA ASN A 296 -31.26 -3.85 0.69
C ASN A 296 -32.76 -3.76 0.36
N PRO A 297 -33.66 -4.48 1.07
CA PRO A 297 -35.09 -4.50 0.74
C PRO A 297 -35.76 -3.12 0.77
N LEU A 298 -35.16 -2.16 1.48
CA LEU A 298 -35.65 -0.78 1.57
C LEU A 298 -35.29 0.09 0.37
N LEU A 299 -34.23 -0.26 -0.38
CA LEU A 299 -33.73 0.51 -1.53
C LEU A 299 -33.96 -0.20 -2.87
N ALA A 300 -34.30 -1.49 -2.86
CA ALA A 300 -34.52 -2.27 -4.07
C ALA A 300 -35.68 -1.76 -4.95
N ASN A 301 -36.53 -0.86 -4.41
CA ASN A 301 -37.69 -0.30 -5.09
C ASN A 301 -37.61 1.23 -5.28
N GLU A 302 -36.48 1.88 -4.99
CA GLU A 302 -36.32 3.30 -5.31
C GLU A 302 -35.85 3.43 -6.76
N GLU A 303 -36.76 3.86 -7.64
CA GLU A 303 -36.43 4.31 -8.99
C GLU A 303 -35.34 5.40 -8.92
N PRO A 304 -34.36 5.42 -9.85
CA PRO A 304 -33.30 6.42 -9.83
C PRO A 304 -33.90 7.83 -9.95
N TRP A 305 -33.72 8.65 -8.93
CA TRP A 305 -34.00 10.08 -9.02
C TRP A 305 -33.02 10.72 -9.99
N GLU A 306 -33.55 11.36 -11.03
CA GLU A 306 -32.77 12.26 -11.91
C GLU A 306 -32.24 13.40 -11.04
N ASP A 307 -30.95 13.36 -10.69
CA ASP A 307 -30.27 14.50 -10.08
C ASP A 307 -30.20 15.61 -11.13
N ASN A 308 -31.10 16.59 -10.99
CA ASN A 308 -31.08 17.82 -11.76
C ASN A 308 -29.73 18.52 -11.60
N GLU A 309 -29.16 18.87 -12.75
CA GLU A 309 -28.04 19.78 -12.90
C GLU A 309 -28.33 21.09 -12.16
N ASP A 310 -27.65 21.34 -11.04
CA ASP A 310 -27.29 22.70 -10.63
C ASP A 310 -26.25 22.65 -9.50
N ASP A 311 -24.98 22.61 -9.89
CA ASP A 311 -23.94 23.29 -9.12
C ASP A 311 -22.86 23.81 -10.07
N ASN A 312 -23.28 24.75 -10.94
CA ASN A 312 -22.37 25.68 -11.59
C ASN A 312 -22.03 26.79 -10.61
N ARG A 313 -20.88 26.67 -9.92
CA ARG A 313 -20.11 27.82 -9.44
C ARG A 313 -18.61 27.59 -9.66
N ASP A 314 -18.14 28.21 -10.73
CA ASP A 314 -16.81 28.76 -10.96
C ASP A 314 -15.60 28.02 -10.37
N ASP A 315 -14.98 27.20 -11.22
CA ASP A 315 -13.55 27.37 -11.47
C ASP A 315 -13.30 27.18 -12.97
N SER A 316 -13.36 28.30 -13.70
CA SER A 316 -13.09 28.35 -15.12
C SER A 316 -11.58 28.52 -15.35
N SER A 317 -11.10 27.76 -16.34
CA SER A 317 -9.80 27.83 -17.01
C SER A 317 -8.61 27.05 -16.42
N GLU A 318 -8.59 25.74 -16.68
CA GLU A 318 -7.42 25.11 -17.30
C GLU A 318 -7.85 23.88 -18.11
N GLY A 319 -7.50 23.87 -19.40
CA GLY A 319 -7.99 22.90 -20.38
C GLY A 319 -7.68 21.45 -20.01
N SER A 320 -8.73 20.68 -19.75
CA SER A 320 -8.68 19.23 -19.61
C SER A 320 -8.46 18.59 -20.99
N LEU A 321 -7.18 18.46 -21.36
CA LEU A 321 -6.77 17.48 -22.35
C LEU A 321 -7.15 16.07 -21.84
N PRO A 322 -7.67 15.18 -22.70
CA PRO A 322 -7.91 13.80 -22.30
C PRO A 322 -6.57 13.15 -22.01
N VAL A 323 -6.29 12.87 -20.73
CA VAL A 323 -5.17 12.00 -20.36
C VAL A 323 -5.57 10.58 -20.75
N LEU A 324 -5.31 10.27 -22.02
CA LEU A 324 -5.18 8.91 -22.51
C LEU A 324 -4.20 8.20 -21.58
N CYS A 325 -4.68 7.24 -20.81
CA CYS A 325 -3.84 6.27 -20.10
C CYS A 325 -3.18 5.30 -21.10
N TYR A 326 -2.34 5.84 -22.00
CA TYR A 326 -1.32 5.09 -22.71
C TYR A 326 -0.12 4.96 -21.78
N TYR A 327 -0.10 3.93 -20.94
CA TYR A 327 1.16 3.41 -20.42
C TYR A 327 1.65 2.30 -21.35
N ASN A 328 2.05 2.69 -22.56
CA ASN A 328 3.10 1.98 -23.30
C ASN A 328 4.44 2.42 -22.70
N LEU A 329 4.85 1.76 -21.61
CA LEU A 329 6.27 1.70 -21.28
C LEU A 329 6.87 0.59 -22.15
N THR A 330 7.33 1.02 -23.33
CA THR A 330 8.25 0.32 -24.23
C THR A 330 9.44 1.24 -24.47
N ASN A 331 10.49 1.05 -23.66
CA ASN A 331 11.88 0.89 -24.09
C ASN A 331 12.70 0.40 -22.90
#